data_AF-A0A0R2R4B8-F1
#
_entry.id   AF-A0A0R2R4B8-F1
#
_cell.length_a   1.000
_cell.length_b   1.000
_cell.length_c   1.000
_cell.angle_alpha   90.00
_cell.angle_beta   90.00
_cell.angle_gamma   90.00
#
_symmetry.space_group_name_H-M   'P 1'
#
loop_
_entity.id
_entity.type
_entity.pdbx_description
1 polymer ?
#
loop_
_entity_poly.entity_id
_entity_poly.type
_entity_poly.pdbx_seq_one_letter_code
_entity_poly.pdbx_strand_id
1 'polypeptide(L)' 'MKPQTILKATTLLAAAGSLAMSVFLYFKGTGVNHQMDGLYVGVWVPSILSLGAFLMAGQEKA' A
#
# COMPACT_ATOMS: atom_id res chain seq x y z
N MET A 1 -8.50 -19.41 -8.34
CA MET A 1 -7.25 -19.09 -7.63
C MET A 1 -7.42 -19.42 -6.15
N LYS A 2 -6.38 -19.86 -5.45
CA LYS A 2 -6.47 -20.09 -3.99
C LYS A 2 -6.73 -18.74 -3.29
N PRO A 3 -7.58 -18.68 -2.25
CA PRO A 3 -7.92 -17.42 -1.57
C PRO A 3 -6.69 -16.68 -1.04
N GLN A 4 -5.68 -17.42 -0.58
CA GLN A 4 -4.40 -16.86 -0.14
C GLN A 4 -3.62 -16.14 -1.26
N THR A 5 -3.72 -16.61 -2.52
CA THR A 5 -3.09 -15.96 -3.67
C THR A 5 -3.78 -14.65 -4.00
N ILE A 6 -5.11 -14.60 -3.88
CA ILE A 6 -5.90 -13.38 -4.11
C ILE A 6 -5.52 -12.33 -3.07
N LEU A 7 -5.48 -12.72 -1.79
CA LEU A 7 -5.11 -11.82 -0.69
C LEU A 7 -3.69 -11.25 -0.87
N LYS A 8 -2.73 -12.10 -1.25
CA LYS A 8 -1.35 -11.68 -1.56
C LYS A 8 -1.32 -10.66 -2.70
N ALA A 9 -2.00 -10.97 -3.80
CA ALA A 9 -2.01 -10.12 -4.97
C ALA A 9 -2.66 -8.76 -4.70
N THR A 10 -3.79 -8.74 -3.98
CA THR A 10 -4.51 -7.49 -3.67
C THR A 10 -3.73 -6.62 -2.68
N THR A 11 -3.11 -7.20 -1.64
CA THR A 11 -2.23 -6.45 -0.73
C THR A 11 -1.06 -5.82 -1.49
N LEU A 12 -0.38 -6.59 -2.34
CA LEU A 12 0.76 -6.08 -3.10
C LEU A 12 0.34 -5.00 -4.10
N LEU A 13 -0.80 -5.17 -4.77
CA LEU A 13 -1.37 -4.14 -5.65
C LEU A 13 -1.72 -2.87 -4.88
N ALA A 14 -2.31 -2.98 -3.70
CA ALA A 14 -2.63 -1.83 -2.87
C ALA A 14 -1.37 -1.09 -2.42
N ALA A 15 -0.33 -1.81 -1.98
CA ALA A 15 0.95 -1.22 -1.60
C ALA A 15 1.66 -0.55 -2.78
N ALA A 16 1.68 -1.19 -3.95
CA ALA A 16 2.26 -0.65 -5.17
C ALA A 16 1.50 0.60 -5.67
N GLY A 17 0.16 0.57 -5.63
CA GLY A 17 -0.68 1.71 -5.97
C GLY A 17 -0.45 2.90 -5.03
N SER A 18 -0.35 2.65 -3.73
CA SER A 18 -0.02 3.69 -2.74
C SER A 18 1.37 4.28 -2.98
N LEU A 19 2.36 3.46 -3.31
CA LEU A 19 3.71 3.93 -3.64
C LEU A 19 3.71 4.78 -4.93
N ALA A 20 3.03 4.32 -5.97
CA ALA A 20 2.94 5.05 -7.23
C ALA A 20 2.25 6.41 -7.03
N MET A 21 1.19 6.45 -6.23
CA MET A 21 0.49 7.70 -5.90
C MET A 21 1.35 8.64 -5.04
N SER A 22 2.12 8.11 -4.09
CA SER A 22 3.09 8.88 -3.31
C SER A 22 4.12 9.57 -4.20
N VAL A 23 4.76 8.82 -5.11
CA VAL A 23 5.74 9.35 -6.06
C VAL A 23 5.08 10.37 -7.01
N PHE A 24 3.87 10.09 -7.49
CA PHE A 24 3.15 11.00 -8.37
C PHE A 24 2.82 12.33 -7.69
N LEU A 25 2.29 12.32 -6.46
CA LEU A 25 1.99 13.53 -5.71
C LEU A 25 3.27 14.32 -5.38
N TYR A 26 4.34 13.60 -5.00
CA TYR A 26 5.60 14.22 -4.65
C TYR A 26 6.22 15.00 -5.84
N PHE A 27 6.24 14.41 -7.04
CA PHE A 27 6.91 15.00 -8.20
C PHE A 27 5.99 15.79 -9.15
N LYS A 28 4.70 15.44 -9.24
CA LYS A 28 3.74 16.03 -10.20
C LYS A 28 2.55 16.72 -9.55
N GLY A 29 2.47 16.77 -8.23
CA GLY A 29 1.38 17.45 -7.56
C GLY A 29 1.43 18.97 -7.79
N THR A 30 0.25 19.58 -7.88
CA THR A 30 0.07 21.01 -8.18
C THR A 30 -0.37 21.84 -6.96
N GLY A 31 -0.59 21.19 -5.82
CA GLY A 31 -0.97 21.85 -4.56
C GLY A 31 0.24 22.42 -3.82
N VAL A 32 0.03 23.45 -2.98
CA VAL A 32 1.10 24.15 -2.24
C VAL A 32 1.97 23.20 -1.40
N ASN A 33 1.40 22.08 -0.91
CA ASN A 33 2.07 21.12 -0.03
C ASN A 33 2.24 19.72 -0.65
N HIS A 34 2.22 19.62 -1.98
CA HIS A 34 2.18 18.34 -2.69
C HIS A 34 3.29 17.33 -2.29
N GLN A 35 4.48 17.83 -1.92
CA GLN A 35 5.58 17.00 -1.44
C GLN A 35 5.27 16.34 -0.09
N MET A 36 4.63 17.08 0.82
CA MET A 36 4.22 16.55 2.12
C MET A 36 3.10 15.53 1.96
N ASP A 37 2.13 15.81 1.08
CA ASP A 37 1.05 14.88 0.76
C ASP A 37 1.60 13.57 0.17
N GLY A 38 2.55 13.68 -0.75
CA GLY A 38 3.27 12.52 -1.29
C GLY A 38 3.98 11.72 -0.20
N LEU A 39 4.63 12.39 0.75
CA LEU A 39 5.32 11.73 1.87
C LEU A 39 4.34 11.02 2.81
N TYR A 40 3.21 11.65 3.16
CA TYR A 40 2.16 11.03 3.98
C TYR A 40 1.56 9.78 3.34
N VAL A 41 1.30 9.82 2.03
CA VAL A 41 0.84 8.63 1.28
C VAL A 41 1.92 7.56 1.21
N GLY A 42 3.20 7.95 1.16
CA GLY A 42 4.33 7.02 1.21
C GLY A 42 4.42 6.25 2.52
N VAL A 43 4.10 6.90 3.65
CA VAL A 43 4.07 6.28 4.98
C VAL A 43 2.98 5.21 5.10
N TRP A 44 1.95 5.21 4.23
CA TRP A 44 0.90 4.20 4.27
C TRP A 44 1.35 2.83 3.72
N VAL A 45 2.37 2.80 2.87
CA VAL A 45 2.90 1.56 2.27
C VAL A 45 3.28 0.49 3.33
N PRO A 46 4.12 0.80 4.35
CA PRO A 46 4.43 -0.18 5.39
C PRO A 46 3.19 -0.61 6.21
N SER A 47 2.20 0.28 6.41
CA SER A 47 0.95 -0.07 7.10
C SER A 47 0.11 -1.06 6.29
N ILE A 48 0.01 -0.89 4.97
CA ILE A 48 -0.70 -1.82 4.06
C ILE A 48 -0.02 -3.20 4.06
N LEU A 49 1.31 -3.22 3.97
CA LEU A 49 2.09 -4.46 4.00
C LEU A 49 1.96 -5.19 5.35
N SER A 50 2.00 -4.44 6.45
CA SER A 50 1.81 -4.99 7.80
C SER A 50 0.41 -5.60 7.97
N LEU A 51 -0.64 -4.90 7.51
CA LEU A 51 -2.00 -5.40 7.52
C LEU A 51 -2.15 -6.68 6.67
N GLY A 52 -1.56 -6.71 5.48
CA GLY A 52 -1.59 -7.90 4.63
C GLY A 52 -0.86 -9.10 5.25
N ALA A 53 0.30 -8.86 5.89
CA ALA A 53 1.02 -9.89 6.63
C ALA A 53 0.20 -10.42 7.81
N PHE A 54 -0.45 -9.53 8.56
CA PHE A 54 -1.34 -9.88 9.67
C PHE A 54 -2.53 -10.75 9.21
N LEU A 55 -3.20 -10.36 8.13
CA LEU A 55 -4.33 -11.11 7.58
C LEU A 55 -3.91 -12.50 7.06
N MET A 56 -2.72 -12.62 6.47
CA MET A 56 -2.19 -13.93 6.03
C MET A 56 -1.81 -14.83 7.20
N ALA A 57 -1.19 -14.28 8.25
CA ALA A 57 -0.85 -15.04 9.45
C ALA A 57 -2.10 -15.61 10.14
N GLY A 58 -3.23 -14.89 10.08
CA GLY A 58 -4.52 -15.38 10.58
C GLY A 58 -5.13 -16.53 9.76
N GLN A 59 -4.72 -16.70 8.49
CA GLN A 59 -5.24 -17.74 7.59
C GLN A 59 -4.44 -19.04 7.62
N GLU A 60 -3.24 -19.06 8.22
CA GLU A 60 -2.42 -20.27 8.36
C GLU A 60 -2.89 -21.17 9.52
N LYS A 61 -3.67 -20.61 10.46
CA LYS A 61 -4.17 -21.33 11.65
C LYS A 61 -5.65 -21.74 11.59
N ALA A 62 -6.36 -21.46 10.50
CA ALA A 62 -7.78 -21.76 10.33
C ALA A 62 -8.01 -23.00 9.46
#